data_AF-A0A0P0NGG3-F1
#
_entry.id   AF-A0A0P0NGG3-F1
#
_cell.length_a   1.000
_cell.length_b   1.000
_cell.length_c   1.000
_cell.angle_alpha   90.00
_cell.angle_beta   90.00
_cell.angle_gamma   90.00
#
_symmetry.space_group_name_H-M   'P 1'
#
loop_
_entity.id
_entity.type
_entity.pdbx_description
1 polymer ?
#
loop_
_entity_poly.entity_id
_entity_poly.type
_entity_poly.pdbx_seq_one_letter_code
_entity_poly.pdbx_strand_id
1 'polypeptide(L)'
;MTAVTVYAISLPYFRALLKKDIALNNLLLEVFAERIVNTSSRASYQQLYTTEYTLAKLLKLQSKQEIEIPREDMAAYLGITIRSLNRSIKNLGAGLGTVPLLNFYFIYV
;
A
#
# COMPACT_ATOMS: atom_id res chain seq x y z
N MET A 1 -15.94 -2.83 11.23
CA MET A 1 -16.19 -1.39 11.02
C MET A 1 -16.06 -0.71 12.38
N THR A 2 -15.29 0.37 12.47
CA THR A 2 -15.15 1.15 13.71
C THR A 2 -16.17 2.28 13.74
N ALA A 3 -16.67 2.65 14.94
CA ALA A 3 -17.55 3.79 15.10
C ALA A 3 -16.78 5.08 14.82
N VAL A 4 -17.31 5.94 13.94
CA VAL A 4 -16.71 7.22 13.56
C VAL A 4 -17.73 8.34 13.60
N THR A 5 -17.27 9.56 13.90
CA THR A 5 -18.07 10.79 13.82
C THR A 5 -17.57 11.61 12.63
N VAL A 6 -18.50 12.15 11.85
CA VAL A 6 -18.19 12.94 10.66
C VAL A 6 -18.74 14.36 10.78
N TYR A 7 -18.03 15.31 10.20
CA TYR A 7 -18.48 16.69 10.06
C TYR A 7 -18.99 16.91 8.65
N ALA A 8 -20.14 17.57 8.52
CA ALA A 8 -20.74 17.93 7.26
C ALA A 8 -20.69 19.45 7.06
N ILE A 9 -20.44 19.88 5.83
CA ILE A 9 -20.48 21.27 5.42
C ILE A 9 -21.56 21.45 4.36
N SER A 10 -22.32 22.55 4.42
CA SER A 10 -23.33 22.81 3.40
C SER A 10 -22.67 23.17 2.07
N LEU A 11 -23.21 22.63 0.97
CA LEU A 11 -22.66 22.88 -0.37
C LEU A 11 -22.63 24.37 -0.73
N PRO A 12 -23.67 25.19 -0.44
CA PRO A 12 -23.61 26.62 -0.72
C PRO A 12 -22.50 27.34 0.06
N TYR A 13 -22.31 26.98 1.33
CA TYR A 13 -21.28 27.57 2.17
C TYR A 13 -19.87 27.18 1.69
N PHE A 14 -19.65 25.91 1.38
CA PHE A 14 -18.38 25.45 0.79
C PHE A 14 -18.06 26.20 -0.52
N ARG A 15 -19.04 26.34 -1.42
CA ARG A 15 -18.88 27.11 -2.67
C ARG A 15 -18.57 28.59 -2.43
N ALA A 16 -19.13 29.18 -1.38
CA ALA A 16 -18.82 30.56 -1.01
C ALA A 16 -17.37 30.67 -0.50
N LEU A 17 -16.91 29.74 0.33
CA LEU A 17 -15.54 29.70 0.84
C LEU A 17 -14.53 29.54 -0.30
N LEU A 18 -14.78 28.67 -1.27
CA LEU A 18 -13.90 28.49 -2.44
C LEU A 18 -13.56 29.79 -3.18
N LYS A 19 -14.48 30.76 -3.17
CA LYS A 19 -14.33 32.06 -3.85
C LYS A 19 -13.76 33.16 -2.96
N LYS A 20 -14.03 33.08 -1.65
CA LYS A 20 -13.77 34.18 -0.71
C LYS A 20 -12.53 33.95 0.15
N ASP A 21 -12.15 32.69 0.34
CA ASP A 21 -11.05 32.29 1.20
C ASP A 21 -9.91 31.73 0.35
N ILE A 22 -8.90 32.57 0.13
CA ILE A 22 -7.72 32.21 -0.66
C ILE A 22 -6.83 31.19 0.06
N ALA A 23 -6.81 31.18 1.39
CA ALA A 23 -6.03 30.23 2.17
C ALA A 23 -6.63 28.82 2.02
N LEU A 24 -7.97 28.71 2.13
CA LEU A 24 -8.67 27.46 1.85
C LEU A 24 -8.43 26.99 0.41
N ASN A 25 -8.50 27.90 -0.56
CA ASN A 25 -8.28 27.56 -1.97
C ASN A 25 -6.88 26.97 -2.21
N ASN A 26 -5.85 27.64 -1.71
CA ASN A 26 -4.46 27.18 -1.82
C ASN A 26 -4.26 25.84 -1.12
N LEU A 27 -4.83 25.65 0.08
CA LEU A 27 -4.77 24.38 0.80
C LEU A 27 -5.40 23.24 -0.02
N LEU A 28 -6.56 23.47 -0.65
CA LEU A 28 -7.19 22.47 -1.49
C LEU A 28 -6.33 22.14 -2.72
N LEU A 29 -5.72 23.14 -3.35
CA LEU A 29 -4.83 22.93 -4.50
C LEU A 29 -3.61 22.07 -4.12
N GLU A 30 -3.00 22.33 -2.97
CA GLU A 30 -1.88 21.54 -2.45
C GLU A 30 -2.28 20.08 -2.20
N VAL A 31 -3.41 19.86 -1.49
CA VAL A 31 -3.93 18.52 -1.22
C VAL A 31 -4.28 17.77 -2.51
N PHE A 32 -4.83 18.46 -3.52
CA PHE A 32 -5.12 17.83 -4.80
C PHE A 32 -3.86 17.49 -5.59
N ALA A 33 -2.87 18.38 -5.62
CA ALA A 33 -1.58 18.12 -6.25
C ALA A 33 -0.90 16.91 -5.62
N GLU A 34 -0.86 16.84 -4.29
CA GLU A 34 -0.32 15.70 -3.55
C GLU A 34 -1.07 14.40 -3.87
N ARG A 35 -2.41 14.44 -3.89
CA ARG A 35 -3.23 13.25 -4.23
C ARG A 35 -2.96 12.76 -5.65
N ILE A 36 -2.80 13.68 -6.61
CA ILE A 36 -2.48 13.34 -8.01
C ILE A 36 -1.11 12.68 -8.08
N VAL A 37 -0.10 13.24 -7.42
CA VAL A 37 1.24 12.64 -7.36
C VAL A 37 1.16 11.25 -6.74
N ASN A 38 0.56 11.10 -5.56
CA ASN A 38 0.46 9.82 -4.86
C ASN A 38 -0.27 8.76 -5.67
N THR A 39 -1.41 9.11 -6.29
CA THR A 39 -2.19 8.17 -7.11
C THR A 39 -1.44 7.80 -8.39
N SER A 40 -0.82 8.77 -9.06
CA SER A 40 -0.10 8.55 -10.31
C SER A 40 1.18 7.75 -10.08
N SER A 41 1.93 8.07 -9.03
CA SER A 41 3.08 7.27 -8.59
C SER A 41 2.63 5.86 -8.25
N ARG A 42 1.55 5.67 -7.47
CA ARG A 42 1.06 4.32 -7.13
C ARG A 42 0.66 3.54 -8.38
N ALA A 43 -0.07 4.14 -9.31
CA ALA A 43 -0.46 3.51 -10.56
C ALA A 43 0.77 3.18 -11.43
N SER A 44 1.74 4.10 -11.52
CA SER A 44 2.99 3.90 -12.24
C SER A 44 3.85 2.81 -11.61
N TYR A 45 3.99 2.79 -10.28
CA TYR A 45 4.66 1.72 -9.52
C TYR A 45 3.96 0.37 -9.76
N GLN A 46 2.63 0.33 -9.75
CA GLN A 46 1.86 -0.90 -10.02
C GLN A 46 1.97 -1.36 -11.49
N GLN A 47 2.21 -0.44 -12.43
CA GLN A 47 2.44 -0.77 -13.84
C GLN A 47 3.89 -1.21 -14.11
N LEU A 48 4.87 -0.59 -13.45
CA LEU A 48 6.31 -0.84 -13.65
C LEU A 48 6.82 -2.01 -12.82
N TYR A 49 6.22 -2.27 -11.66
CA TYR A 49 6.63 -3.33 -10.73
C TYR A 49 5.45 -4.24 -10.46
N THR A 50 5.57 -5.49 -10.94
CA THR A 50 4.58 -6.51 -10.65
C THR A 50 4.51 -6.76 -9.13
N THR A 51 3.38 -7.28 -8.66
CA THR A 51 3.18 -7.70 -7.27
C THR A 51 4.35 -8.53 -6.73
N GLU A 52 4.97 -9.35 -7.59
CA GLU A 52 6.13 -10.19 -7.31
C GLU A 52 7.39 -9.38 -6.96
N TYR A 53 7.67 -8.28 -7.65
CA TYR A 53 8.84 -7.44 -7.36
C TYR A 53 8.71 -6.75 -6.00
N THR A 54 7.53 -6.18 -5.73
CA THR A 54 7.28 -5.48 -4.46
C THR A 54 7.27 -6.47 -3.29
N LEU A 55 6.71 -7.67 -3.49
CA LEU A 55 6.78 -8.77 -2.55
C LEU A 55 8.23 -9.21 -2.27
N ALA A 56 9.07 -9.35 -3.30
CA ALA A 56 10.48 -9.70 -3.13
C ALA A 56 11.24 -8.66 -2.29
N LYS A 57 10.99 -7.37 -2.53
CA LYS A 57 11.59 -6.27 -1.74
C LYS A 57 11.10 -6.28 -0.29
N LEU A 58 9.81 -6.53 -0.07
CA LEU A 58 9.21 -6.61 1.26
C LEU A 58 9.82 -7.76 2.07
N LEU A 59 9.94 -8.96 1.48
CA LEU A 59 10.56 -10.12 2.13
C LEU A 59 12.05 -9.87 2.46
N LYS A 60 12.78 -9.15 1.59
CA LYS A 60 14.17 -8.75 1.84
C LYS A 60 14.31 -7.74 2.99
N LEU A 61 13.33 -6.84 3.15
CA LEU A 61 13.31 -5.91 4.28
C LEU A 61 12.95 -6.62 5.58
N GLN A 62 11.98 -7.54 5.53
CA GLN A 62 11.58 -8.38 6.65
C GLN A 62 12.77 -9.16 7.21
N SER A 63 13.55 -9.83 6.34
CA SER A 63 14.74 -10.58 6.75
C SER A 63 15.87 -9.69 7.27
N LYS A 64 16.04 -8.50 6.70
CA LYS A 64 17.10 -7.56 7.13
C LYS A 64 16.81 -6.92 8.49
N GLN A 65 15.54 -6.71 8.82
CA GLN A 65 15.12 -6.00 10.03
C GLN A 65 14.64 -6.94 11.14
N GLU A 66 14.60 -8.25 10.87
CA GLU A 66 14.10 -9.28 11.81
C GLU A 66 12.67 -8.99 12.31
N ILE A 67 11.87 -8.35 11.46
CA ILE A 67 10.47 -8.02 11.78
C ILE A 67 9.59 -9.16 11.29
N GLU A 68 8.59 -9.55 12.08
CA GLU A 68 7.54 -10.44 11.61
C GLU A 68 6.37 -9.61 11.08
N ILE A 69 6.06 -9.73 9.78
CA ILE A 69 4.89 -9.10 9.18
C ILE A 69 3.88 -10.21 8.88
N PRO A 70 2.67 -10.20 9.47
CA PRO A 70 1.68 -11.21 9.18
C PRO A 70 1.20 -11.11 7.72
N ARG A 71 0.76 -12.24 7.16
CA ARG A 71 0.41 -12.33 5.72
C ARG A 71 -0.77 -11.45 5.35
N GLU A 72 -1.69 -11.26 6.28
CA GLU A 72 -2.85 -10.39 6.19
C GLU A 72 -2.41 -8.94 5.94
N ASP A 73 -1.42 -8.47 6.71
CA ASP A 73 -0.88 -7.12 6.61
C ASP A 73 -0.04 -6.94 5.33
N MET A 74 0.73 -7.96 4.94
CA MET A 74 1.42 -7.95 3.64
C MET A 74 0.44 -7.84 2.47
N ALA A 75 -0.65 -8.60 2.51
CA ALA A 75 -1.68 -8.57 1.47
C ALA A 75 -2.37 -7.20 1.41
N ALA A 76 -2.72 -6.64 2.58
CA ALA A 76 -3.29 -5.30 2.68
C ALA A 76 -2.33 -4.22 2.17
N TYR A 77 -1.05 -4.30 2.53
CA TYR A 77 0.00 -3.38 2.07
C TYR A 77 0.19 -3.42 0.55
N LEU A 78 0.21 -4.63 -0.03
CA LEU A 78 0.33 -4.84 -1.47
C LEU A 78 -0.98 -4.56 -2.23
N GLY A 79 -2.10 -4.37 -1.53
CA GLY A 79 -3.41 -4.14 -2.15
C GLY A 79 -3.96 -5.36 -2.89
N ILE A 80 -3.61 -6.57 -2.45
CA ILE A 80 -4.02 -7.85 -3.05
C ILE A 80 -4.73 -8.72 -2.03
N THR A 81 -5.39 -9.79 -2.48
CA THR A 81 -5.95 -10.79 -1.56
C THR A 81 -4.86 -11.69 -0.98
N ILE A 82 -5.08 -12.26 0.21
CA ILE A 82 -4.19 -13.28 0.82
C ILE A 82 -3.97 -14.48 -0.13
N ARG A 83 -4.99 -14.85 -0.91
CA ARG A 83 -4.87 -15.90 -1.94
C ARG A 83 -3.91 -15.51 -3.05
N SER A 84 -3.96 -14.25 -3.50
CA SER A 84 -3.03 -13.71 -4.49
C SER A 84 -1.62 -13.65 -3.92
N LEU A 85 -1.46 -13.21 -2.67
CA LEU A 85 -0.19 -13.20 -1.96
C LEU A 85 0.43 -14.59 -1.90
N ASN A 86 -0.32 -15.60 -1.44
CA ASN A 86 0.15 -16.97 -1.35
C ASN A 86 0.60 -17.54 -2.71
N ARG A 87 -0.10 -17.16 -3.80
CA ARG A 87 0.28 -17.53 -5.16
C ARG A 87 1.58 -16.85 -5.59
N SER A 88 1.73 -15.55 -5.35
CA SER A 88 2.95 -14.80 -5.69
C SER A 88 4.16 -15.29 -4.88
N ILE A 89 3.98 -15.65 -3.60
CA ILE A 89 5.03 -16.29 -2.77
C ILE A 89 5.43 -17.65 -3.36
N LYS A 90 4.45 -18.49 -3.73
CA LYS A 90 4.71 -19.80 -4.36
C LYS A 90 5.45 -19.65 -5.69
N ASN A 91 5.06 -18.66 -6.50
CA ASN A 91 5.69 -18.38 -7.78
C ASN A 91 7.13 -17.87 -7.61
N LEU A 92 7.40 -17.05 -6.58
CA LEU A 92 8.75 -16.63 -6.23
C LEU A 92 9.65 -17.81 -5.85
N GLY A 93 9.13 -18.73 -5.03
CA GLY A 93 9.84 -19.95 -4.64
C GLY A 93 10.03 -20.97 -5.77
N ALA A 94 9.17 -20.94 -6.79
CA ALA A 94 9.27 -21.81 -7.97
C ALA A 94 10.15 -21.22 -9.10
N GLY A 95 10.31 -19.90 -9.17
CA GLY A 95 11.11 -19.20 -10.19
C GLY A 95 12.57 -18.95 -9.81
N LEU A 96 12.93 -19.08 -8.54
CA LEU A 96 14.31 -19.03 -8.06
C LEU A 96 14.87 -20.45 -7.98
N GLY A 97 15.43 -20.94 -9.10
CA GLY A 97 16.25 -22.14 -9.08
C GLY A 97 17.30 -22.05 -7.96
N THR A 98 17.29 -23.03 -7.07
CA THR A 98 18.38 -23.36 -6.14
C THR A 98 19.07 -22.18 -5.44
N VAL A 99 18.33 -21.36 -4.70
CA VAL A 99 18.90 -20.68 -3.53
C VAL A 99 18.29 -21.34 -2.31
N PRO A 100 19.09 -21.98 -1.42
CA PRO A 100 18.53 -22.67 -0.28
C PRO A 100 17.80 -21.65 0.58
N LEU A 101 16.47 -21.78 0.67
CA LEU A 101 15.70 -21.24 1.78
C LEU A 101 16.13 -22.01 3.02
N LEU A 102 17.34 -21.71 3.50
CA LEU A 102 17.81 -22.13 4.81
C LEU A 102 16.83 -21.56 5.83
N ASN A 103 16.02 -22.46 6.37
CA ASN A 103 15.27 -22.37 7.61
C ASN A 103 14.18 -21.29 7.73
N PHE A 104 13.10 -21.44 6.96
CA PHE A 104 11.77 -20.99 7.41
C PHE A 104 10.80 -22.15 7.69
N TYR A 105 11.27 -23.40 7.71
CA TYR A 105 10.44 -24.59 7.96
C TYR A 105 10.67 -25.28 9.31
N PHE A 106 11.40 -24.67 10.24
CA PHE A 106 11.51 -25.16 11.62
C PHE A 106 11.19 -24.04 12.60
N ILE A 107 9.92 -23.96 13.00
CA ILE A 107 9.38 -23.73 14.36
C ILE A 107 7.87 -24.00 14.21
N TYR A 108 7.31 -24.84 15.08
CA TYR A 108 6.02 -25.56 15.01
C TYR A 108 6.06 -26.97 14.38
N VAL A 109 6.87 -27.87 14.97
CA VAL A 109 6.42 -29.08 15.72
C VAL A 109 7.43 -29.31 16.84
#